data_AF-A0A522BL80-F1
#
_entry.id   AF-A0A522BL80-F1
#
_cell.length_a   1.000
_cell.length_b   1.000
_cell.length_c   1.000
_cell.angle_alpha   90.00
_cell.angle_beta   90.00
_cell.angle_gamma   90.00
#
_symmetry.space_group_name_H-M   'P 1'
#
loop_
_entity.id
_entity.type
_entity.pdbx_description
1 polymer ?
#
loop_
_entity_poly.entity_id
_entity_poly.type
_entity_poly.pdbx_seq_one_letter_code
_entity_poly.pdbx_strand_id
1 'polypeptide(L)'
;SGLGPAPLAAGDRLPIGSATAGAAGAPEELPEIAREPVLRVVPGPRDDAFVPGALDVLTRSPYVVSTRSDRTGVRLEGAVLQRVSDGELPSEGVVPGAVQVPPDGQPILFLANCPTTGGYPVVGVVLPADLAHAAQARPGTRLRFSLEA
;
A
#
# COMPACT_ATOMS: atom_id res chain seq x y z
N SER A 1 7.75 -6.14 -13.10
CA SER A 1 8.25 -7.34 -13.79
C SER A 1 7.89 -7.38 -15.28
N GLY A 2 6.87 -6.66 -15.76
CA GLY A 2 6.48 -6.70 -17.19
C GLY A 2 5.84 -8.03 -17.60
N LEU A 3 5.44 -8.85 -16.62
CA LEU A 3 4.75 -10.12 -16.85
C LEU A 3 3.26 -9.88 -17.09
N GLY A 4 2.68 -10.72 -17.95
CA GLY A 4 1.28 -10.59 -18.38
C GLY A 4 1.14 -9.79 -19.68
N PRO A 5 -0.09 -9.50 -20.10
CA PRO A 5 -0.35 -8.64 -21.25
C PRO A 5 0.28 -7.26 -21.07
N ALA A 6 0.77 -6.69 -22.18
CA ALA A 6 1.27 -5.32 -22.17
C ALA A 6 0.15 -4.32 -21.80
N PRO A 7 0.49 -3.13 -21.26
CA PRO A 7 -0.48 -2.04 -21.14
C PRO A 7 -1.16 -1.77 -22.49
N LEU A 8 -2.47 -1.56 -22.45
CA LEU A 8 -3.26 -1.37 -23.66
C LEU A 8 -2.83 -0.13 -24.45
N ALA A 9 -2.88 -0.24 -25.77
CA ALA A 9 -2.66 0.84 -26.72
C ALA A 9 -3.92 1.10 -27.55
N ALA A 10 -3.99 2.30 -28.13
CA ALA A 10 -5.07 2.64 -29.06
C ALA A 10 -5.05 1.68 -30.27
N GLY A 11 -6.20 1.06 -30.55
CA GLY A 11 -6.33 0.07 -31.63
C GLY A 11 -6.35 -1.38 -31.15
N ASP A 12 -6.00 -1.66 -29.90
CA ASP A 12 -6.10 -3.00 -29.32
C ASP A 12 -7.55 -3.51 -29.32
N ARG A 13 -7.72 -4.79 -29.65
CA ARG A 13 -9.00 -5.48 -29.62
C ARG A 13 -8.93 -6.62 -28.62
N LEU A 14 -9.74 -6.53 -27.56
CA LEU A 14 -9.79 -7.54 -26.50
C LEU A 14 -10.91 -8.56 -26.78
N PRO A 15 -10.58 -9.82 -27.08
CA PRO A 15 -11.60 -10.85 -27.29
C PRO A 15 -12.33 -11.15 -25.98
N ILE A 16 -13.65 -11.31 -26.05
CA ILE A 16 -14.49 -11.70 -24.91
C ILE A 16 -14.64 -13.23 -24.93
N GLY A 17 -14.41 -13.87 -23.78
CA GLY A 17 -14.62 -15.31 -23.62
C GLY A 17 -16.10 -15.70 -23.76
N SER A 18 -16.39 -16.97 -24.05
CA SER A 18 -17.77 -17.45 -24.15
C SER A 18 -18.48 -17.40 -22.80
N ALA A 19 -19.70 -16.87 -22.76
CA ALA A 19 -20.52 -16.82 -21.55
C ALA A 19 -20.98 -18.21 -21.12
N THR A 20 -20.84 -18.53 -19.84
CA THR A 20 -21.47 -19.69 -19.20
C THR A 20 -22.88 -19.31 -18.75
N ALA A 21 -23.89 -20.09 -19.15
CA ALA A 21 -25.26 -19.87 -18.69
C ALA A 21 -25.36 -20.01 -17.16
N GLY A 22 -26.05 -19.06 -16.51
CA GLY A 22 -26.25 -19.07 -15.05
C GLY A 22 -25.21 -18.31 -14.21
N ALA A 23 -24.26 -17.61 -14.83
CA ALA A 23 -23.17 -16.91 -14.12
C ALA A 23 -23.52 -15.52 -13.54
N ALA A 24 -24.74 -15.01 -13.76
CA ALA A 24 -25.14 -13.70 -13.25
C ALA A 24 -25.81 -13.84 -11.88
N GLY A 25 -25.07 -13.55 -10.81
CA GLY A 25 -25.63 -13.32 -9.48
C GLY A 25 -26.42 -12.00 -9.44
N ALA A 26 -27.16 -11.77 -8.34
CA ALA A 26 -27.78 -10.47 -8.09
C ALA A 26 -26.69 -9.37 -8.00
N PRO A 27 -26.98 -8.14 -8.43
CA PRO A 27 -26.04 -7.03 -8.28
C PRO A 27 -25.71 -6.83 -6.80
N GLU A 28 -24.42 -6.87 -6.47
CA GLU A 28 -23.93 -6.51 -5.14
C GLU A 28 -23.81 -4.98 -5.01
N GLU A 29 -24.06 -4.47 -3.81
CA GLU A 29 -23.75 -3.08 -3.49
C GLU A 29 -22.24 -2.87 -3.56
N LEU A 30 -21.81 -1.83 -4.28
CA LEU A 30 -20.40 -1.50 -4.39
C LEU A 30 -19.91 -0.89 -3.06
N PRO A 31 -18.73 -1.28 -2.56
CA PRO A 31 -18.18 -0.68 -1.36
C PRO A 31 -17.90 0.81 -1.59
N GLU A 32 -18.29 1.65 -0.63
CA GLU A 32 -17.94 3.07 -0.65
C GLU A 32 -16.43 3.24 -0.45
N ILE A 33 -15.80 4.04 -1.32
CA ILE A 33 -14.39 4.39 -1.18
C ILE A 33 -14.27 5.75 -0.51
N ALA A 34 -13.75 5.74 0.71
CA ALA A 34 -13.48 6.96 1.47
C ALA A 34 -12.51 7.91 0.74
N ARG A 35 -12.82 9.21 0.74
CA ARG A 35 -11.97 10.25 0.13
C ARG A 35 -10.68 10.50 0.89
N GLU A 36 -10.73 10.42 2.21
CA GLU A 36 -9.57 10.48 3.10
C GLU A 36 -9.57 9.24 3.99
N PRO A 37 -9.07 8.10 3.50
CA PRO A 37 -9.22 6.84 4.21
C PRO A 37 -8.35 6.79 5.47
N VAL A 38 -8.86 6.08 6.48
CA VAL A 38 -8.09 5.63 7.64
C VAL A 38 -7.79 4.16 7.41
N LEU A 39 -6.50 3.83 7.31
CA LEU A 39 -6.02 2.47 7.05
C LEU A 39 -5.59 1.83 8.36
N ARG A 40 -6.18 0.69 8.69
CA ARG A 40 -5.84 -0.05 9.90
C ARG A 40 -4.57 -0.86 9.68
N VAL A 41 -3.66 -0.78 10.65
CA VAL A 41 -2.30 -1.32 10.58
C VAL A 41 -2.05 -2.24 11.76
N VAL A 42 -1.59 -3.45 11.46
CA VAL A 42 -0.98 -4.33 12.46
C VAL A 42 0.51 -3.95 12.61
N PRO A 43 1.01 -3.61 13.81
CA PRO A 43 2.41 -3.26 14.02
C PRO A 43 3.41 -4.35 13.61
N GLY A 44 4.61 -3.92 13.23
CA GLY A 44 5.73 -4.80 12.93
C GLY A 44 5.72 -5.40 11.51
N PRO A 45 6.65 -6.32 11.20
CA PRO A 45 7.53 -7.03 12.13
C PRO A 45 8.83 -6.29 12.52
N ARG A 46 9.09 -5.08 11.99
CA ARG A 46 10.32 -4.31 12.23
C ARG A 46 10.06 -2.97 12.90
N ASP A 47 9.01 -2.86 13.71
CA ASP A 47 8.75 -1.65 14.51
C ASP A 47 9.88 -1.36 15.50
N ASP A 48 10.66 -2.37 15.89
CA ASP A 48 11.90 -2.28 16.66
C ASP A 48 13.06 -1.59 15.91
N ALA A 49 13.00 -1.49 14.58
CA ALA A 49 14.01 -0.80 13.78
C ALA A 49 13.87 0.73 13.79
N PHE A 50 12.88 1.26 14.52
CA PHE A 50 12.59 2.69 14.61
C PHE A 50 12.77 3.24 16.02
N VAL A 51 12.97 4.56 16.11
CA VAL A 51 13.07 5.21 17.42
C VAL A 51 11.76 5.04 18.21
N PRO A 52 11.80 4.99 19.55
CA PRO A 52 10.60 4.90 20.38
C PRO A 52 9.55 5.96 19.98
N GLY A 53 8.31 5.54 19.80
CA GLY A 53 7.20 6.40 19.35
C GLY A 53 6.97 6.44 17.84
N ALA A 54 7.65 5.63 17.03
CA ALA A 54 7.45 5.61 15.58
C ALA A 54 6.01 5.24 15.16
N LEU A 55 5.35 4.32 15.86
CA LEU A 55 3.94 3.99 15.61
C LEU A 55 3.00 5.15 15.97
N ASP A 56 3.34 5.93 17.00
CA ASP A 56 2.61 7.16 17.31
C ASP A 56 2.80 8.18 16.19
N VAL A 57 4.03 8.36 15.68
CA VAL A 57 4.29 9.24 14.53
C VAL A 57 3.53 8.78 13.29
N LEU A 58 3.48 7.48 13.02
CA LEU A 58 2.74 6.88 11.90
C LEU A 58 1.23 7.18 11.99
N THR A 59 0.66 7.16 13.19
CA THR A 59 -0.80 7.25 13.36
C THR A 59 -1.30 8.65 13.73
N ARG A 60 -0.41 9.56 14.15
CA ARG A 60 -0.80 10.89 14.67
C ARG A 60 -1.25 11.89 13.60
N SER A 61 -0.67 11.85 12.40
CA SER A 61 -0.91 12.86 11.36
C SER A 61 -1.23 12.22 10.01
N PRO A 62 -2.01 12.91 9.15
CA PRO A 62 -2.24 12.42 7.80
C PRO A 62 -0.97 12.48 6.95
N TYR A 63 -0.87 11.55 6.01
CA TYR A 63 0.10 11.52 4.92
C TYR A 63 -0.57 11.93 3.62
N VAL A 64 0.20 12.50 2.70
CA VAL A 64 -0.24 12.86 1.35
C VAL A 64 0.28 11.83 0.36
N VAL A 65 -0.59 11.33 -0.51
CA VAL A 65 -0.19 10.44 -1.60
C VAL A 65 0.66 11.21 -2.61
N SER A 66 1.88 10.74 -2.83
CA SER A 66 2.84 11.33 -3.77
C SER A 66 2.46 11.04 -5.22
N THR A 67 2.87 11.92 -6.14
CA THR A 67 2.76 11.73 -7.59
C THR A 67 3.63 10.57 -8.11
N ARG A 68 4.57 10.08 -7.29
CA ARG A 68 5.43 8.93 -7.59
C ARG A 68 4.81 7.56 -7.26
N SER A 69 3.55 7.54 -6.83
CA SER A 69 2.82 6.31 -6.49
C SER A 69 2.44 5.51 -7.73
N ASP A 70 2.49 4.19 -7.64
CA ASP A 70 2.14 3.27 -8.73
C ASP A 70 1.56 1.95 -8.20
N ARG A 71 1.41 0.95 -9.06
CA ARG A 71 0.88 -0.38 -8.68
C ARG A 71 1.79 -1.17 -7.74
N THR A 72 3.07 -0.80 -7.62
CA THR A 72 4.03 -1.41 -6.70
C THR A 72 3.73 -0.93 -5.28
N GLY A 73 3.48 0.37 -5.11
CA GLY A 73 3.13 0.93 -3.82
C GLY A 73 2.70 2.40 -3.86
N VAL A 74 1.93 2.78 -2.84
CA VAL A 74 1.56 4.16 -2.53
C VAL A 74 2.71 4.80 -1.76
N ARG A 75 3.33 5.82 -2.34
CA ARG A 75 4.39 6.59 -1.70
C ARG A 75 3.77 7.76 -0.95
N LEU A 76 4.14 7.93 0.31
CA LEU A 76 3.49 8.83 1.23
C LEU A 76 4.45 9.92 1.67
N GLU A 77 3.96 11.16 1.65
CA GLU A 77 4.70 12.35 2.09
C GLU A 77 4.05 12.89 3.36
N GLY A 78 4.82 12.97 4.45
CA GLY A 78 4.30 13.42 5.74
C GLY A 78 5.35 13.41 6.84
N ALA A 79 4.91 12.99 8.03
CA ALA A 79 5.80 12.87 9.18
C ALA A 79 6.89 11.81 8.91
N VAL A 80 8.12 12.14 9.26
CA VAL A 80 9.28 11.27 9.02
C VAL A 80 9.38 10.24 10.14
N LEU A 81 9.39 8.96 9.78
CA LEU A 81 9.65 7.87 10.72
C LEU A 81 11.16 7.68 10.84
N GLN A 82 11.71 8.13 11.96
CA GLN A 82 13.15 8.02 12.21
C GLN A 82 13.54 6.58 12.56
N ARG A 83 14.47 6.03 11.77
CA ARG A 83 15.05 4.70 11.98
C ARG A 83 16.15 4.77 13.04
N VAL A 84 16.40 3.67 13.74
CA VAL A 84 17.51 3.56 14.71
C VAL A 84 18.86 3.50 13.97
N SER A 85 18.87 2.96 12.75
CA SER A 85 20.05 2.91 11.89
C SER A 85 19.68 3.06 10.41
N ASP A 86 20.62 3.61 9.64
CA ASP A 86 20.47 3.83 8.18
C ASP A 86 20.81 2.57 7.35
N GLY A 87 21.32 1.51 7.99
CA GLY A 87 21.75 0.29 7.30
C GLY A 87 20.60 -0.46 6.64
N GLU A 88 20.86 -1.11 5.51
CA GLU A 88 19.87 -1.99 4.87
C GLU A 88 19.73 -3.29 5.65
N LEU A 89 18.50 -3.84 5.69
CA LEU A 89 18.26 -5.17 6.25
C LEU A 89 18.61 -6.22 5.19
N PRO A 90 19.06 -7.43 5.59
CA PRO A 90 19.03 -8.57 4.70
C PRO A 90 17.63 -8.72 4.09
N SER A 91 17.55 -8.93 2.78
CA SER A 91 16.27 -8.99 2.08
C SER A 91 15.31 -9.97 2.74
N GLU A 92 14.13 -9.49 3.10
CA GLU A 92 13.08 -10.27 3.74
C GLU A 92 11.81 -10.27 2.89
N GLY A 93 10.96 -11.28 3.09
CA GLY A 93 9.70 -11.41 2.37
C GLY A 93 8.76 -10.24 2.69
N VAL A 94 8.13 -9.68 1.66
CA VAL A 94 7.13 -8.61 1.82
C VAL A 94 5.82 -8.99 1.16
N VAL A 95 4.74 -8.38 1.63
CA VAL A 95 3.36 -8.64 1.18
C VAL A 95 2.66 -7.34 0.81
N PRO A 96 1.62 -7.38 -0.03
CA PRO A 96 0.71 -6.25 -0.18
C PRO A 96 0.18 -5.83 1.19
N GLY A 97 0.19 -4.53 1.45
CA GLY A 97 -0.14 -3.95 2.76
C GLY A 97 1.05 -3.63 3.64
N ALA A 98 2.23 -4.21 3.40
CA ALA A 98 3.43 -3.85 4.16
C ALA A 98 3.78 -2.36 3.97
N VAL A 99 4.03 -1.66 5.07
CA VAL A 99 4.45 -0.27 5.12
C VAL A 99 5.96 -0.22 5.34
N GLN A 100 6.72 -0.15 4.24
CA GLN A 100 8.16 0.00 4.30
C GLN A 100 8.58 1.45 4.51
N VAL A 101 9.68 1.64 5.22
CA VAL A 101 10.25 2.97 5.45
C VAL A 101 11.72 2.99 4.99
N PRO A 102 12.01 3.63 3.84
CA PRO A 102 13.38 3.83 3.36
C PRO A 102 14.18 4.79 4.26
N PRO A 103 15.48 5.05 3.96
CA PRO A 103 16.31 5.98 4.74
C PRO A 103 15.79 7.42 4.81
N ASP A 104 14.94 7.86 3.88
CA ASP A 104 14.30 9.18 3.93
C ASP A 104 13.16 9.28 4.97
N GLY A 105 12.80 8.15 5.59
CA GLY A 105 11.76 8.05 6.60
C GLY A 105 10.33 8.21 6.08
N GLN A 106 10.14 8.28 4.75
CA GLN A 106 8.83 8.46 4.12
C GLN A 106 8.19 7.10 3.82
N PRO A 107 6.98 6.80 4.34
CA PRO A 107 6.39 5.48 4.17
C PRO A 107 6.05 5.12 2.71
N ILE A 108 6.20 3.84 2.39
CA ILE A 108 5.74 3.22 1.15
C ILE A 108 4.80 2.06 1.53
N LEU A 109 3.51 2.21 1.22
CA LEU A 109 2.52 1.15 1.38
C LEU A 109 2.50 0.28 0.13
N PHE A 110 2.91 -0.98 0.24
CA PHE A 110 2.94 -1.91 -0.88
C PHE A 110 1.56 -2.34 -1.37
N LEU A 111 1.42 -2.44 -2.69
CA LEU A 111 0.20 -2.83 -3.39
C LEU A 111 0.42 -4.13 -4.21
N ALA A 112 -0.51 -4.43 -5.11
CA ALA A 112 -0.60 -5.71 -5.82
C ALA A 112 0.65 -6.10 -6.64
N ASN A 113 1.47 -5.13 -7.08
CA ASN A 113 2.70 -5.40 -7.82
C ASN A 113 3.96 -5.26 -6.96
N CYS A 114 3.85 -5.30 -5.63
CA CYS A 114 5.01 -5.23 -4.74
C CYS A 114 6.02 -6.34 -5.07
N PRO A 115 7.33 -6.11 -4.82
CA PRO A 115 8.31 -7.17 -4.95
C PRO A 115 8.01 -8.31 -3.96
N THR A 116 8.60 -9.49 -4.19
CA THR A 116 8.49 -10.60 -3.24
C THR A 116 9.36 -10.41 -2.01
N THR A 117 10.43 -9.61 -2.12
CA THR A 117 11.33 -9.26 -1.04
C THR A 117 11.67 -7.77 -1.04
N GLY A 118 12.09 -7.25 0.12
CA GLY A 118 12.58 -5.87 0.25
C GLY A 118 13.64 -5.75 1.34
N GLY A 119 14.44 -4.68 1.26
CA GLY A 119 15.57 -4.43 2.18
C GLY A 119 15.34 -3.31 3.20
N TYR A 120 14.14 -2.72 3.22
CA TYR A 120 13.77 -1.66 4.16
C TYR A 120 12.86 -2.19 5.27
N PRO A 121 12.99 -1.68 6.50
CA PRO A 121 12.16 -2.12 7.63
C PRO A 121 10.68 -1.85 7.36
N VAL A 122 9.86 -2.85 7.67
CA VAL A 122 8.39 -2.76 7.66
C VAL A 122 7.91 -2.36 9.06
N VAL A 123 7.38 -1.15 9.20
CA VAL A 123 6.87 -0.65 10.50
C VAL A 123 5.52 -1.26 10.88
N GLY A 124 4.77 -1.72 9.89
CA GLY A 124 3.44 -2.30 10.07
C GLY A 124 2.87 -2.84 8.76
N VAL A 125 1.79 -3.61 8.85
CA VAL A 125 1.06 -4.17 7.71
C VAL A 125 -0.39 -3.71 7.74
N VAL A 126 -0.83 -3.00 6.70
CA VAL A 126 -2.22 -2.58 6.50
C VAL A 126 -3.11 -3.79 6.24
N LEU A 127 -4.31 -3.80 6.84
CA LEU A 127 -5.28 -4.86 6.63
C LEU A 127 -5.70 -4.99 5.16
N PRO A 128 -5.86 -6.22 4.64
CA PRO A 128 -6.31 -6.45 3.26
C PRO A 128 -7.62 -5.72 2.90
N ALA A 129 -8.54 -5.61 3.86
CA ALA A 129 -9.83 -4.93 3.70
C ALA A 129 -9.69 -3.43 3.38
N ASP A 130 -8.58 -2.80 3.79
CA ASP A 130 -8.37 -1.37 3.63
C ASP A 130 -7.51 -1.05 2.39
N LEU A 131 -6.91 -2.05 1.74
CA LEU A 131 -6.04 -1.85 0.56
C LEU A 131 -6.78 -1.28 -0.64
N ALA A 132 -8.08 -1.58 -0.80
CA ALA A 132 -8.89 -1.01 -1.86
C ALA A 132 -8.96 0.53 -1.75
N HIS A 133 -9.01 1.07 -0.53
CA HIS A 133 -8.99 2.51 -0.30
C HIS A 133 -7.68 3.14 -0.74
N ALA A 134 -6.55 2.52 -0.36
CA ALA A 134 -5.22 2.98 -0.76
C ALA A 134 -5.02 2.90 -2.28
N ALA A 135 -5.50 1.83 -2.92
CA ALA A 135 -5.39 1.63 -4.36
C ALA A 135 -6.22 2.64 -5.19
N GLN A 136 -7.27 3.22 -4.60
CA GLN A 136 -8.12 4.24 -5.23
C GLN A 136 -7.68 5.68 -4.90
N ALA A 137 -6.72 5.86 -3.99
CA ALA A 137 -6.23 7.17 -3.60
C ALA A 137 -5.41 7.81 -4.74
N ARG A 138 -5.74 9.06 -5.06
CA ARG A 138 -5.04 9.82 -6.13
C ARG A 138 -3.87 10.61 -5.52
N PRO A 139 -2.87 11.01 -6.32
CA PRO A 139 -1.88 11.98 -5.86
C PRO A 139 -2.56 13.23 -5.25
N GLY A 140 -2.09 13.65 -4.07
CA GLY A 140 -2.70 14.71 -3.28
C GLY A 140 -3.78 14.26 -2.29
N THR A 141 -4.29 13.03 -2.38
CA THR A 141 -5.20 12.46 -1.36
C THR A 141 -4.49 12.40 -0.01
N ARG A 142 -5.20 12.81 1.05
CA ARG A 142 -4.75 12.61 2.43
C ARG A 142 -5.25 11.27 2.94
N LEU A 143 -4.39 10.50 3.59
CA LEU A 143 -4.77 9.28 4.30
C LEU A 143 -4.18 9.26 5.70
N ARG A 144 -4.76 8.48 6.60
CA ARG A 144 -4.28 8.29 7.97
C ARG A 144 -4.09 6.81 8.25
N PHE A 145 -3.28 6.51 9.26
CA PHE A 145 -3.16 5.17 9.81
C PHE A 145 -3.79 5.11 11.20
N SER A 146 -4.36 3.96 11.56
CA SER A 146 -4.73 3.62 12.93
C SER A 146 -4.19 2.25 13.26
N LEU A 147 -3.83 2.01 14.52
CA LEU A 147 -3.48 0.66 14.96
C LEU A 147 -4.73 -0.22 14.98
N GLU A 148 -4.61 -1.43 14.47
CA GLU A 148 -5.64 -2.46 14.69
C GLU A 148 -5.59 -2.89 16.16
N ALA A 149 -6.76 -2.94 16.79
CA ALA A 149 -6.93 -3.32 18.20
C ALA A 149 -6.95 -4.84 18.41
#